data_AF-A0A1D8S6D9-F1
#
_entry.id   AF-A0A1D8S6D9-F1
#
_cell.length_a   1.000
_cell.length_b   1.000
_cell.length_c   1.000
_cell.angle_alpha   90.00
_cell.angle_beta   90.00
_cell.angle_gamma   90.00
#
_symmetry.space_group_name_H-M   'P 1'
#
loop_
_entity.id
_entity.type
_entity.pdbx_description
1 polymer ?
#
loop_
_entity_poly.entity_id
_entity_poly.type
_entity_poly.pdbx_seq_one_letter_code
_entity_poly.pdbx_strand_id
1 'polypeptide(L)'
;MVKAQHGEQLVGAYHKLITDCEIVSYNQRSKEQGDQMEIDVLAINSEPDTQEVYICEVITHLHGMRYSGSPDTDEWTDYGNEMYQHTLERVLSKFYSDHGYATRVFDDAENYVFELWSPVVPEGGLTDGLAELERRFESTTEQSLDLVINQTYSKRIDELRSLAADEKKAYGEPAFRFLQILEHMRR
;
A
#
# COMPACT_ATOMS: atom_id res chain seq x y z
N MET A 1 5.40 -11.13 -18.08
CA MET A 1 4.36 -11.09 -17.04
C MET A 1 5.06 -10.75 -15.74
N VAL A 2 4.92 -9.52 -15.26
CA VAL A 2 5.39 -9.15 -13.91
C VAL A 2 4.49 -9.90 -12.94
N LYS A 3 5.08 -10.60 -11.97
CA LYS A 3 4.34 -11.33 -10.96
C LYS A 3 4.31 -10.47 -9.70
N ALA A 4 3.15 -10.42 -9.05
CA ALA A 4 3.01 -9.75 -7.77
C ALA A 4 4.03 -10.27 -6.76
N GLN A 5 4.70 -9.37 -6.04
CA GLN A 5 5.63 -9.73 -4.99
C GLN A 5 4.90 -10.28 -3.76
N HIS A 6 5.61 -11.01 -2.90
CA HIS A 6 5.00 -11.63 -1.71
C HIS A 6 4.32 -10.62 -0.78
N GLY A 7 4.90 -9.42 -0.66
CA GLY A 7 4.31 -8.32 0.10
C GLY A 7 2.99 -7.85 -0.49
N GLU A 8 2.96 -7.61 -1.80
CA GLU A 8 1.76 -7.22 -2.54
C GLU A 8 0.65 -8.26 -2.37
N GLN A 9 0.98 -9.55 -2.45
CA GLN A 9 0.01 -10.63 -2.26
C GLN A 9 -0.60 -10.65 -0.86
N LEU A 10 0.14 -10.26 0.19
CA LEU A 10 -0.42 -10.12 1.54
C LEU A 10 -1.41 -8.96 1.62
N VAL A 11 -1.06 -7.82 1.02
CA VAL A 11 -1.92 -6.63 0.99
C VAL A 11 -3.18 -6.88 0.16
N GLY A 12 -3.04 -7.48 -1.02
CA GLY A 12 -4.18 -7.86 -1.84
C GLY A 12 -5.09 -8.87 -1.16
N ALA A 13 -4.52 -9.87 -0.47
CA ALA A 13 -5.30 -10.81 0.33
C ALA A 13 -6.03 -10.14 1.51
N TYR A 14 -5.41 -9.15 2.15
CA TYR A 14 -6.04 -8.36 3.20
C TYR A 14 -7.28 -7.63 2.65
N HIS A 15 -7.13 -6.89 1.55
CA HIS A 15 -8.27 -6.18 0.96
C HIS A 15 -9.35 -7.12 0.43
N LYS A 16 -8.98 -8.26 -0.16
CA LYS A 16 -9.93 -9.25 -0.65
C LYS A 16 -10.80 -9.86 0.45
N LEU A 17 -10.25 -10.05 1.66
CA LEU A 17 -10.86 -10.90 2.69
C LEU A 17 -11.24 -10.20 3.98
N ILE A 18 -10.57 -9.09 4.31
CA ILE A 18 -10.82 -8.30 5.51
C ILE A 18 -11.63 -7.05 5.15
N THR A 19 -11.22 -6.34 4.10
CA THR A 19 -11.95 -5.17 3.57
C THR A 19 -13.12 -5.57 2.64
N ASP A 20 -13.21 -6.84 2.28
CA ASP A 20 -14.24 -7.42 1.40
C ASP A 20 -14.28 -6.80 -0.02
N CYS A 21 -13.12 -6.35 -0.52
CA CYS A 21 -13.02 -5.82 -1.89
C CYS A 21 -13.37 -6.91 -2.92
N GLU A 22 -14.26 -6.59 -3.85
CA GLU A 22 -14.67 -7.51 -4.91
C GLU A 22 -13.53 -7.71 -5.94
N ILE A 23 -12.79 -6.64 -6.24
CA ILE A 23 -11.69 -6.67 -7.20
C ILE A 23 -10.39 -6.34 -6.50
N VAL A 24 -9.36 -7.16 -6.74
CA VAL A 24 -7.97 -6.88 -6.37
C VAL A 24 -7.10 -7.09 -7.60
N SER A 25 -6.29 -6.10 -7.93
CA SER A 25 -5.42 -6.10 -9.09
C SER A 25 -4.02 -5.67 -8.68
N TYR A 26 -3.01 -6.26 -9.31
CA TYR A 26 -1.61 -6.10 -8.93
C TYR A 26 -0.81 -5.44 -10.06
N ASN A 27 0.24 -4.68 -9.70
CA ASN A 27 1.19 -4.06 -10.64
C ASN A 27 0.47 -3.30 -11.77
N GLN A 28 -0.52 -2.46 -11.41
CA GLN A 28 -1.30 -1.69 -12.37
C GLN A 28 -0.44 -0.60 -12.97
N ARG A 29 -0.48 -0.47 -14.31
CA ARG A 29 0.30 0.51 -15.04
C ARG A 29 -0.58 1.29 -16.00
N SER A 30 -0.15 2.51 -16.29
CA SER A 30 -0.77 3.32 -17.32
C SER A 30 -0.66 2.66 -18.70
N LYS A 31 -1.68 2.87 -19.54
CA LYS A 31 -1.65 2.49 -20.96
C LYS A 31 -1.05 3.59 -21.84
N GLU A 32 -0.84 4.78 -21.27
CA GLU A 32 -0.35 5.94 -22.00
C GLU A 32 1.14 5.78 -22.32
N GLN A 33 1.50 6.06 -23.57
CA GLN A 33 2.86 5.85 -24.04
C GLN A 33 3.82 6.82 -23.33
N GLY A 34 4.82 6.27 -22.64
CA GLY A 34 5.82 7.05 -21.92
C GLY A 34 5.47 7.30 -20.45
N ASP A 35 4.25 7.00 -20.02
CA ASP A 35 3.87 6.99 -18.62
C ASP A 35 4.35 5.68 -17.97
N GLN A 36 5.24 5.82 -16.99
CA GLN A 36 5.85 4.70 -16.27
C GLN A 36 5.26 4.48 -14.88
N MET A 37 4.16 5.17 -14.54
CA MET A 37 3.46 4.98 -13.28
C MET A 37 3.07 3.50 -13.08
N GLU A 38 3.22 3.06 -11.84
CA GLU A 38 2.85 1.73 -11.39
C GLU A 38 2.23 1.82 -10.00
N ILE A 39 1.06 1.22 -9.81
CA ILE A 39 0.43 0.98 -8.51
C ILE A 39 0.63 -0.49 -8.14
N ASP A 40 1.18 -0.74 -6.97
CA ASP A 40 1.54 -2.10 -6.52
C ASP A 40 0.29 -2.97 -6.32
N VAL A 41 -0.69 -2.45 -5.56
CA VAL A 41 -2.00 -3.11 -5.37
C VAL A 41 -3.12 -2.08 -5.50
N LEU A 42 -4.10 -2.41 -6.33
CA LEU A 42 -5.35 -1.68 -6.47
C LEU A 42 -6.49 -2.59 -6.04
N ALA A 43 -7.28 -2.18 -5.05
CA ALA A 43 -8.47 -2.92 -4.63
C ALA A 43 -9.72 -2.05 -4.73
N ILE A 44 -10.83 -2.64 -5.10
CA ILE A 44 -12.10 -1.93 -5.31
C ILE A 44 -13.16 -2.65 -4.50
N ASN A 45 -13.73 -1.92 -3.55
CA ASN A 45 -15.00 -2.29 -2.95
C ASN A 45 -16.11 -1.55 -3.70
N SER A 46 -17.15 -2.27 -4.11
CA SER A 46 -18.28 -1.70 -4.82
C SER A 46 -19.57 -2.22 -4.20
N GLU A 47 -20.22 -1.34 -3.47
CA GLU A 47 -21.60 -1.51 -3.01
C GLU A 47 -22.56 -0.85 -4.03
N PRO A 48 -23.88 -1.13 -3.98
CA PRO A 48 -24.83 -0.65 -4.99
C PRO A 48 -24.80 0.85 -5.27
N ASP A 49 -24.46 1.68 -4.28
CA ASP A 49 -24.48 3.14 -4.34
C ASP A 49 -23.14 3.79 -3.95
N THR A 50 -22.09 3.00 -3.70
CA THR A 50 -20.76 3.53 -3.32
C THR A 50 -19.64 2.64 -3.83
N GLN A 51 -18.64 3.26 -4.43
CA GLN A 51 -17.38 2.68 -4.83
C GLN A 51 -16.25 3.30 -4.01
N GLU A 52 -15.47 2.43 -3.40
CA GLU A 52 -14.27 2.79 -2.66
C GLU A 52 -13.07 2.12 -3.33
N VAL A 53 -12.10 2.94 -3.73
CA VAL A 53 -10.90 2.50 -4.42
C VAL A 53 -9.70 2.64 -3.47
N TYR A 54 -9.05 1.52 -3.19
CA TYR A 54 -7.83 1.44 -2.40
C TYR A 54 -6.62 1.42 -3.32
N ILE A 55 -5.70 2.37 -3.13
CA ILE A 55 -4.48 2.55 -3.91
C ILE A 55 -3.30 2.33 -2.99
N CYS A 56 -2.68 1.15 -3.09
CA CYS A 56 -1.68 0.72 -2.12
C CYS A 56 -0.29 0.70 -2.73
N GLU A 57 0.66 1.25 -1.99
CA GLU A 57 2.09 1.14 -2.25
C GLU A 57 2.77 0.27 -1.21
N VAL A 58 3.58 -0.69 -1.66
CA VAL A 58 3.98 -1.83 -0.82
C VAL A 58 5.50 -1.96 -0.72
N ILE A 59 6.06 -1.55 0.41
CA ILE A 59 7.50 -1.63 0.69
C ILE A 59 7.78 -2.62 1.82
N THR A 60 8.06 -3.87 1.47
CA THR A 60 8.23 -4.99 2.44
C THR A 60 9.68 -5.33 2.80
N HIS A 61 10.59 -4.36 2.70
CA HIS A 61 11.99 -4.58 3.10
C HIS A 61 12.12 -4.76 4.63
N LEU A 62 12.62 -5.93 5.04
CA LEU A 62 12.80 -6.27 6.46
C LEU A 62 13.98 -5.53 7.14
N HIS A 63 14.84 -4.89 6.35
CA HIS A 63 15.95 -4.05 6.85
C HIS A 63 15.59 -2.56 6.93
N GLY A 64 14.31 -2.22 6.75
CA GLY A 64 13.81 -0.86 6.74
C GLY A 64 13.44 -0.35 5.35
N MET A 65 12.50 0.59 5.29
CA MET A 65 12.10 1.32 4.10
C MET A 65 13.19 2.32 3.67
N ARG A 66 13.99 1.98 2.65
CA ARG A 66 15.08 2.82 2.16
C ARG A 66 15.16 2.77 0.64
N TYR A 67 14.98 3.91 -0.01
CA TYR A 67 15.38 4.08 -1.41
C TYR A 67 16.85 4.49 -1.48
N SER A 68 17.60 3.87 -2.39
CA SER A 68 18.98 4.26 -2.68
C SER A 68 18.99 5.52 -3.55
N GLY A 69 19.69 6.56 -3.12
CA GLY A 69 19.82 7.81 -3.85
C GLY A 69 20.15 8.97 -2.92
N SER A 70 20.15 10.15 -3.50
CA SER A 70 20.26 11.43 -2.79
C SER A 70 19.01 12.24 -3.09
N PRO A 71 18.55 13.09 -2.14
CA PRO A 71 17.38 13.91 -2.36
C PRO A 71 17.63 14.89 -3.51
N ASP A 72 16.59 15.13 -4.30
CA ASP A 72 16.59 16.11 -5.38
C ASP A 72 16.40 17.54 -4.85
N THR A 73 15.85 17.68 -3.64
CA THR A 73 15.53 18.96 -3.01
C THR A 73 15.92 19.01 -1.52
N ASP A 74 15.96 20.22 -0.96
CA ASP A 74 16.21 20.42 0.49
C ASP A 74 14.92 20.34 1.34
N GLU A 75 13.79 19.97 0.74
CA GLU A 75 12.46 20.03 1.38
C GLU A 75 12.37 19.15 2.63
N TRP A 76 13.06 18.01 2.64
CA TRP A 76 12.97 17.02 3.70
C TRP A 76 14.12 17.09 4.70
N THR A 77 14.95 18.14 4.66
CA THR A 77 16.20 18.26 5.44
C THR A 77 16.04 18.07 6.94
N ASP A 78 14.86 18.37 7.49
CA ASP A 78 14.54 18.20 8.91
C ASP A 78 14.25 16.73 9.31
N TYR A 79 14.04 15.82 8.35
CA TYR A 79 13.52 14.46 8.57
C TYR A 79 14.59 13.35 8.48
N GLY A 80 15.79 13.66 8.98
CA GLY A 80 16.88 12.69 9.13
C GLY A 80 17.93 12.75 8.02
N ASN A 81 18.52 11.59 7.68
CA ASN A 81 19.63 11.53 6.73
C ASN A 81 19.17 11.62 5.26
N GLU A 82 20.10 11.88 4.33
CA GLU A 82 19.83 11.99 2.89
C GLU A 82 19.00 10.83 2.32
N MET A 83 19.20 9.60 2.80
CA MET A 83 18.41 8.47 2.30
C MET A 83 16.95 8.51 2.78
N TYR A 84 16.68 9.02 3.98
CA TYR A 84 15.31 9.23 4.46
C TYR A 84 14.64 10.33 3.65
N GLN A 85 15.36 11.42 3.40
CA GLN A 85 14.89 12.54 2.58
C GLN A 85 14.53 12.07 1.17
N HIS A 86 15.44 11.35 0.51
CA HIS A 86 15.19 10.77 -0.80
C HIS A 86 14.01 9.79 -0.77
N THR A 87 13.87 8.99 0.29
CA THR A 87 12.74 8.07 0.43
C THR A 87 11.41 8.81 0.49
N LEU A 88 11.32 9.90 1.25
CA LEU A 88 10.11 10.72 1.38
C LEU A 88 9.73 11.38 0.05
N GLU A 89 10.70 11.94 -0.68
CA GLU A 89 10.47 12.52 -2.01
C GLU A 89 9.90 11.49 -3.00
N ARG A 90 10.50 10.29 -3.02
CA ARG A 90 10.08 9.22 -3.93
C ARG A 90 8.68 8.72 -3.60
N VAL A 91 8.37 8.54 -2.31
CA VAL A 91 7.04 8.10 -1.86
C VAL A 91 5.98 9.15 -2.20
N LEU A 92 6.24 10.43 -1.91
CA LEU A 92 5.26 11.49 -2.20
C LEU A 92 5.03 11.65 -3.70
N SER A 93 6.10 11.66 -4.50
CA SER A 93 6.01 11.73 -5.96
C SER A 93 5.20 10.58 -6.54
N LYS A 94 5.33 9.38 -5.95
CA LYS A 94 4.59 8.19 -6.37
C LYS A 94 3.10 8.35 -6.08
N PHE A 95 2.74 8.72 -4.84
CA PHE A 95 1.33 8.97 -4.49
C PHE A 95 0.67 10.05 -5.32
N TYR A 96 1.36 11.15 -5.68
CA TYR A 96 0.78 12.13 -6.62
C TYR A 96 0.54 11.55 -8.02
N SER A 97 1.46 10.70 -8.50
CA SER A 97 1.28 10.00 -9.78
C SER A 97 0.11 9.02 -9.72
N ASP A 98 -0.01 8.28 -8.63
CA ASP A 98 -1.07 7.29 -8.42
C ASP A 98 -2.43 7.97 -8.28
N HIS A 99 -2.47 9.11 -7.58
CA HIS A 99 -3.67 9.95 -7.49
C HIS A 99 -4.14 10.43 -8.85
N GLY A 100 -3.24 10.98 -9.67
CA GLY A 100 -3.58 11.43 -11.02
C GLY A 100 -4.06 10.30 -11.94
N TYR A 101 -3.55 9.09 -11.75
CA TYR A 101 -4.04 7.91 -12.48
C TYR A 101 -5.40 7.44 -11.96
N ALA A 102 -5.53 7.21 -10.65
CA ALA A 102 -6.72 6.63 -10.05
C ALA A 102 -7.95 7.49 -10.26
N THR A 103 -7.85 8.81 -10.01
CA THR A 103 -8.96 9.76 -10.20
C THR A 103 -9.38 9.94 -11.65
N ARG A 104 -8.50 9.63 -12.61
CA ARG A 104 -8.82 9.65 -14.04
C ARG A 104 -9.46 8.35 -14.52
N VAL A 105 -9.07 7.21 -13.94
CA VAL A 105 -9.57 5.89 -14.35
C VAL A 105 -10.88 5.53 -13.65
N PHE A 106 -11.05 5.97 -12.41
CA PHE A 106 -12.21 5.74 -11.57
C PHE A 106 -12.94 7.05 -11.29
N ASP A 107 -13.16 7.87 -12.31
CA ASP A 107 -13.69 9.25 -12.19
C ASP A 107 -15.07 9.38 -11.54
N ASP A 108 -15.83 8.29 -11.48
CA ASP A 108 -17.12 8.18 -10.80
C ASP A 108 -17.04 7.61 -9.37
N ALA A 109 -15.85 7.25 -8.86
CA ALA A 109 -15.71 6.70 -7.51
C ALA A 109 -15.92 7.78 -6.44
N GLU A 110 -16.63 7.41 -5.38
CA GLU A 110 -16.99 8.30 -4.28
C GLU A 110 -15.82 8.52 -3.32
N ASN A 111 -14.99 7.49 -3.10
CA ASN A 111 -13.89 7.54 -2.14
C ASN A 111 -12.60 6.92 -2.70
N TYR A 112 -11.48 7.58 -2.45
CA TYR A 112 -10.14 7.07 -2.75
C TYR A 112 -9.33 6.99 -1.45
N VAL A 113 -8.84 5.81 -1.13
CA VAL A 113 -8.00 5.57 0.05
C VAL A 113 -6.60 5.18 -0.42
N PHE A 114 -5.63 6.07 -0.23
CA PHE A 114 -4.24 5.78 -0.52
C PHE A 114 -3.60 5.12 0.69
N GLU A 115 -2.74 4.12 0.50
CA GLU A 115 -2.13 3.39 1.61
C GLU A 115 -0.65 3.14 1.37
N LEU A 116 0.20 3.43 2.36
CA LEU A 116 1.59 2.98 2.38
C LEU A 116 1.75 1.78 3.30
N TRP A 117 2.08 0.61 2.75
CA TRP A 117 2.29 -0.62 3.50
C TRP A 117 3.77 -0.90 3.71
N SER A 118 4.22 -0.89 4.97
CA SER A 118 5.59 -1.30 5.30
C SER A 118 5.72 -1.94 6.68
N PRO A 119 6.26 -3.17 6.79
CA PRO A 119 6.36 -3.87 8.07
C PRO A 119 7.39 -3.27 9.01
N VAL A 120 8.44 -2.64 8.47
CA VAL A 120 9.59 -2.17 9.24
C VAL A 120 10.00 -0.78 8.76
N VAL A 121 9.65 0.23 9.56
CA VAL A 121 10.02 1.63 9.35
C VAL A 121 10.74 2.13 10.62
N PRO A 122 12.02 2.54 10.51
CA PRO A 122 12.75 3.14 11.64
C PRO A 122 12.00 4.33 12.25
N GLU A 123 11.75 4.27 13.55
CA GLU A 123 11.13 5.37 14.30
C GLU A 123 12.04 6.59 14.42
N GLY A 124 11.44 7.78 14.45
CA GLY A 124 12.12 9.08 14.50
C GLY A 124 11.95 9.84 13.19
N GLY A 125 13.03 10.42 12.66
CA GLY A 125 12.95 11.34 11.53
C GLY A 125 12.20 10.82 10.30
N LEU A 126 12.30 9.52 9.98
CA LEU A 126 11.56 8.95 8.86
C LEU A 126 10.05 8.85 9.14
N THR A 127 9.64 8.41 10.33
CA THR A 127 8.21 8.37 10.69
C THR A 127 7.62 9.77 10.83
N ASP A 128 8.39 10.74 11.34
CA ASP A 128 7.96 12.14 11.42
C ASP A 128 7.79 12.73 10.02
N GLY A 129 8.71 12.41 9.10
CA GLY A 129 8.62 12.81 7.70
C GLY A 129 7.45 12.18 6.97
N LEU A 130 7.14 10.91 7.24
CA LEU A 130 5.94 10.26 6.69
C LEU A 130 4.64 10.92 7.17
N ALA A 131 4.58 11.35 8.44
CA ALA A 131 3.42 12.06 8.96
C ALA A 131 3.26 13.47 8.34
N GLU A 132 4.36 14.15 7.99
CA GLU A 132 4.28 15.37 7.18
C GLU A 132 3.85 15.07 5.73
N LEU A 133 4.36 13.99 5.14
CA LEU A 133 3.98 13.53 3.80
C LEU A 133 2.48 13.26 3.70
N GLU A 134 1.92 12.51 4.65
CA GLU A 134 0.49 12.27 4.82
C GLU A 134 -0.29 13.59 4.83
N ARG A 135 0.00 14.48 5.78
CA ARG A 135 -0.67 15.79 5.89
C ARG A 135 -0.60 16.60 4.60
N ARG A 136 0.56 16.61 3.94
CA ARG A 136 0.76 17.35 2.69
C ARG A 136 -0.07 16.75 1.57
N PHE A 137 -0.04 15.43 1.40
CA PHE A 137 -0.82 14.75 0.39
C PHE A 137 -2.32 15.02 0.57
N GLU A 138 -2.83 14.85 1.79
CA GLU A 138 -4.24 15.12 2.12
C GLU A 138 -4.62 16.58 1.85
N SER A 139 -3.79 17.53 2.29
CA SER A 139 -4.06 18.96 2.05
C SER A 139 -4.05 19.36 0.57
N THR A 140 -3.32 18.61 -0.26
CA THR A 140 -3.17 18.91 -1.70
C THR A 140 -4.26 18.26 -2.53
N THR A 141 -4.67 17.04 -2.16
CA THR A 141 -5.55 16.19 -2.97
C THR A 141 -6.97 16.05 -2.41
N GLU A 142 -7.16 16.44 -1.14
CA GLU A 142 -8.39 16.19 -0.38
C GLU A 142 -8.71 14.69 -0.20
N GLN A 143 -7.74 13.79 -0.47
CA GLN A 143 -7.87 12.33 -0.31
C GLN A 143 -7.03 11.83 0.87
N SER A 144 -7.52 10.81 1.58
CA SER A 144 -6.82 10.20 2.72
C SER A 144 -5.59 9.40 2.29
N LEU A 145 -4.52 9.47 3.08
CA LEU A 145 -3.34 8.61 2.95
C LEU A 145 -3.05 7.85 4.25
N ASP A 146 -3.43 6.58 4.31
CA ASP A 146 -3.21 5.73 5.47
C ASP A 146 -1.77 5.19 5.53
N LEU A 147 -1.05 5.52 6.61
CA LEU A 147 0.26 4.93 6.90
C LEU A 147 0.12 3.58 7.61
N VAL A 148 0.08 2.50 6.82
CA VAL A 148 0.03 1.11 7.30
C VAL A 148 1.43 0.58 7.60
N ILE A 149 2.03 1.15 8.63
CA ILE A 149 3.42 0.88 9.01
C ILE A 149 3.57 0.22 10.37
N ASN A 150 4.67 -0.51 10.60
CA ASN A 150 5.07 -1.05 11.90
C ASN A 150 3.95 -1.86 12.61
N GLN A 151 3.43 -1.33 13.73
CA GLN A 151 2.39 -1.99 14.53
C GLN A 151 1.06 -2.07 13.78
N THR A 152 0.71 -1.03 13.00
CA THR A 152 -0.50 -1.04 12.16
C THR A 152 -0.42 -2.15 11.11
N TYR A 153 0.74 -2.28 10.45
CA TYR A 153 1.00 -3.40 9.53
C TYR A 153 0.82 -4.75 10.23
N SER A 154 1.46 -4.93 11.39
CA SER A 154 1.41 -6.18 12.15
C SER A 154 -0.01 -6.56 12.52
N LYS A 155 -0.81 -5.58 12.99
CA LYS A 155 -2.21 -5.77 13.33
C LYS A 155 -3.04 -6.23 12.13
N ARG A 156 -2.91 -5.56 10.98
CA ARG A 156 -3.64 -5.93 9.75
C ARG A 156 -3.27 -7.35 9.27
N ILE A 157 -1.99 -7.73 9.37
CA ILE A 157 -1.57 -9.11 9.05
C ILE A 157 -2.09 -10.13 10.07
N ASP A 158 -2.14 -9.79 11.36
CA ASP A 158 -2.69 -10.69 12.38
C ASP A 158 -4.21 -10.89 12.24
N GLU A 159 -4.95 -9.89 11.77
CA GLU A 159 -6.36 -10.05 11.38
C GLU A 159 -6.50 -11.07 10.25
N LEU A 160 -5.69 -10.94 9.20
CA LEU A 160 -5.65 -11.89 8.08
C LEU A 160 -5.28 -13.31 8.54
N ARG A 161 -4.31 -13.45 9.46
CA ARG A 161 -3.92 -14.74 10.04
C ARG A 161 -5.02 -15.35 10.90
N SER A 162 -5.73 -14.52 11.67
CA SER A 162 -6.85 -14.97 12.50
C SER A 162 -7.95 -15.55 11.62
N LEU A 163 -8.32 -14.85 10.53
CA LEU A 163 -9.27 -15.37 9.55
C LEU A 163 -8.77 -16.68 8.90
N ALA A 164 -7.48 -16.77 8.57
CA ALA A 164 -6.88 -17.98 8.00
C ALA A 164 -6.91 -19.19 8.94
N ALA A 165 -6.87 -18.96 10.26
CA ALA A 165 -6.98 -20.02 11.27
C ALA A 165 -8.41 -20.59 11.38
N ASP A 166 -9.43 -19.77 11.11
CA ASP A 166 -10.83 -20.19 11.21
C ASP A 166 -11.38 -20.75 9.89
N GLU A 167 -10.96 -20.20 8.75
CA GLU A 167 -11.51 -20.50 7.43
C GLU A 167 -10.62 -21.46 6.62
N LYS A 168 -11.23 -22.38 5.88
CA LYS A 168 -10.56 -23.40 5.04
C LYS A 168 -10.85 -23.29 3.55
N LYS A 169 -11.88 -22.51 3.18
CA LYS A 169 -12.24 -22.22 1.79
C LYS A 169 -11.06 -21.59 1.06
N ALA A 170 -10.87 -22.00 -0.19
CA ALA A 170 -9.88 -21.41 -1.07
C ALA A 170 -10.49 -20.18 -1.76
N TYR A 171 -9.88 -19.01 -1.59
CA TYR A 171 -10.34 -17.75 -2.16
C TYR A 171 -9.58 -17.32 -3.42
N GLY A 172 -8.63 -18.13 -3.89
CA GLY A 172 -7.77 -17.77 -5.02
C GLY A 172 -6.60 -16.86 -4.67
N GLU A 173 -6.46 -16.45 -3.39
CA GLU A 173 -5.36 -15.63 -2.91
C GLU A 173 -4.18 -16.47 -2.39
N PRO A 174 -3.01 -16.50 -3.07
CA PRO A 174 -1.90 -17.38 -2.71
C PRO A 174 -1.32 -17.10 -1.31
N ALA A 175 -1.17 -15.83 -0.93
CA ALA A 175 -0.64 -15.48 0.38
C ALA A 175 -1.58 -15.91 1.51
N PHE A 176 -2.89 -15.67 1.37
CA PHE A 176 -3.87 -16.16 2.33
C PHE A 176 -3.86 -17.69 2.42
N ARG A 177 -3.77 -18.37 1.27
CA ARG A 177 -3.68 -19.84 1.25
C ARG A 177 -2.44 -20.34 1.99
N PHE A 178 -1.32 -19.64 1.88
CA PHE A 178 -0.12 -19.97 2.63
C PHE A 178 -0.35 -19.83 4.14
N LEU A 179 -1.01 -18.75 4.58
CA LEU A 179 -1.38 -18.57 6.00
C LEU A 179 -2.31 -19.69 6.48
N GLN A 180 -3.35 -20.05 5.72
CA GLN A 180 -4.24 -21.17 6.06
C GLN A 180 -3.46 -22.48 6.23
N ILE A 181 -2.49 -22.75 5.35
CA ILE A 181 -1.66 -23.96 5.49
C ILE A 181 -0.90 -23.91 6.82
N LEU A 182 -0.25 -22.79 7.14
CA LEU A 182 0.54 -22.63 8.35
C LEU A 182 -0.29 -22.77 9.63
N GLU A 183 -1.47 -22.17 9.67
CA GLU A 183 -2.35 -22.16 10.85
C GLU A 183 -3.04 -23.52 11.09
N HIS A 184 -3.27 -24.32 10.03
CA HIS A 184 -3.92 -25.63 10.14
C HIS A 184 -2.95 -26.83 10.19
N MET A 185 -1.62 -26.60 10.22
CA MET A 185 -0.64 -27.68 10.38
C MET A 185 -0.79 -28.37 11.74
N ARG A 186 -0.76 -29.70 11.75
CA ARG A 186 -0.76 -30.48 13.00
C ARG A 186 0.58 -30.33 13.69
N ARG A 187 0.55 -30.03 14.99
CA ARG A 187 1.72 -29.99 15.89
C ARG A 187 1.66 -31.13 16.88
#